data_AF-A0A1H3EKC2-F1
#
_entry.id   AF-A0A1H3EKC2-F1
#
_cell.length_a   1.000
_cell.length_b   1.000
_cell.length_c   1.000
_cell.angle_alpha   90.00
_cell.angle_beta   90.00
_cell.angle_gamma   90.00
#
_symmetry.space_group_name_H-M   'P 1'
#
loop_
_entity.id
_entity.type
_entity.pdbx_description
1 polymer ?
#
loop_
_entity_poly.entity_id
_entity_poly.type
_entity_poly.pdbx_seq_one_letter_code
_entity_poly.pdbx_strand_id
1 'polypeptide(L)'
;MRRQPGPDARLALRAVRECDACQGNGWVKGIFHQMECAGCDGGGLVDRASGEKIEAQELILLLRMRLNRAMQIVRLYEQTQPAGPAADYGGRDNKHHRGGGNWTGD
;
A
#
# COMPACT_ATOMS: atom_id res chain seq x y z
N MET A 1 18.09 -37.00 -6.47
CA MET A 1 17.91 -36.28 -5.19
C MET A 1 16.95 -35.11 -5.40
N ARG A 2 15.75 -35.16 -4.81
CA ARG A 2 14.78 -34.05 -4.89
C ARG A 2 15.19 -33.00 -3.87
N ARG A 3 15.50 -31.78 -4.32
CA ARG A 3 15.70 -30.64 -3.43
C ARG A 3 14.35 -30.30 -2.81
N GLN A 4 14.20 -30.52 -1.51
CA GLN A 4 13.05 -30.00 -0.78
C GLN A 4 13.17 -28.47 -0.79
N PRO A 5 12.09 -27.72 -1.11
CA PRO A 5 12.08 -26.29 -0.86
C PRO A 5 12.34 -26.11 0.64
N GLY A 6 13.43 -25.42 0.99
CA GLY A 6 13.69 -25.08 2.39
C GLY A 6 12.50 -24.30 2.96
N PRO A 7 12.27 -24.36 4.29
CA PRO A 7 11.19 -23.60 4.90
C PRO A 7 11.35 -22.15 4.47
N ASP A 8 10.32 -21.61 3.82
CA ASP A 8 10.26 -20.24 3.34
C ASP A 8 10.49 -19.36 4.57
N ALA A 9 11.73 -18.93 4.79
CA ALA A 9 12.18 -18.16 5.94
C ALA A 9 11.68 -16.71 5.80
N ARG A 10 10.37 -16.57 5.60
CA ARG A 10 9.68 -15.30 5.67
C ARG A 10 9.76 -14.88 7.11
N LEU A 11 10.27 -13.68 7.36
CA LEU A 11 10.11 -13.05 8.66
C LEU A 11 8.62 -13.10 9.02
N ALA A 12 8.29 -13.88 10.05
CA ALA A 12 6.94 -13.98 10.54
C ALA A 12 6.56 -12.63 11.15
N LEU A 13 5.58 -11.96 10.54
CA LEU A 13 5.05 -10.71 11.07
C LEU A 13 4.39 -11.01 12.42
N ARG A 14 4.89 -10.37 13.47
CA ARG A 14 4.23 -10.32 14.78
C ARG A 14 2.78 -9.86 14.61
N ALA A 15 1.87 -10.49 15.35
CA ALA A 15 0.47 -10.08 15.34
C ALA A 15 0.34 -8.73 16.07
N VAL A 16 -0.06 -7.69 15.34
CA VAL A 16 -0.20 -6.34 15.87
C VAL A 16 -1.60 -5.81 15.69
N ARG A 17 -1.97 -4.83 16.50
CA ARG A 17 -3.21 -4.04 16.37
C ARG A 17 -2.87 -2.55 16.43
N GLU A 18 -3.84 -1.73 16.02
CA GLU A 18 -3.70 -0.27 16.15
C GLU A 18 -3.60 0.12 17.63
N CYS A 19 -2.78 1.13 17.91
CA CYS A 19 -2.68 1.69 19.25
C CYS A 19 -3.96 2.44 19.59
N ASP A 20 -4.65 2.03 20.67
CA ASP A 20 -5.90 2.67 21.10
C ASP A 20 -5.69 4.13 21.55
N ALA A 21 -4.50 4.46 22.07
CA ALA A 21 -4.20 5.79 22.59
C ALA A 21 -4.12 6.87 21.49
N CYS A 22 -3.59 6.52 20.33
CA CYS A 22 -3.48 7.43 19.18
C CYS A 22 -4.32 7.01 17.98
N GLN A 23 -5.14 5.96 18.11
CA GLN A 23 -5.97 5.39 17.04
C GLN A 23 -5.16 5.09 15.77
N GLY A 24 -3.99 4.48 15.95
CA GLY A 24 -3.12 4.11 14.83
C GLY A 24 -2.29 5.25 14.23
N ASN A 25 -2.48 6.51 14.63
CA ASN A 25 -1.78 7.64 14.02
C ASN A 25 -0.28 7.69 14.32
N GLY A 26 0.15 7.10 15.44
CA GLY A 26 1.55 7.19 15.93
C GLY A 26 1.87 8.52 16.61
N TRP A 27 1.00 9.51 16.53
CA TRP A 27 1.16 10.80 17.20
C TRP A 27 -0.15 11.24 17.86
N VAL A 28 -0.03 12.14 18.82
CA VAL A 28 -1.16 12.79 19.50
C VAL A 28 -1.08 14.29 19.30
N LYS A 29 -2.23 14.96 19.20
CA LYS A 29 -2.28 16.41 19.05
C LYS A 29 -2.20 17.06 20.44
N GLY A 30 -1.09 17.72 20.72
CA GLY A 30 -0.98 18.65 21.86
C GLY A 30 -1.64 19.98 21.55
N ILE A 31 -1.58 20.90 22.50
CA ILE A 31 -2.16 22.26 22.36
C ILE A 31 -1.46 23.04 21.23
N PHE A 32 -0.15 22.86 21.08
CA PHE A 32 0.67 23.66 20.16
C PHE A 32 1.32 22.86 19.03
N HIS A 33 1.52 21.55 19.20
CA HIS A 33 2.24 20.70 18.26
C HIS A 33 1.79 19.25 18.35
N GLN A 34 2.17 18.44 17.35
CA GLN A 34 2.02 17.00 17.39
C GLN A 34 3.18 16.40 18.19
N MET A 35 2.84 15.47 19.08
CA MET A 35 3.81 14.74 19.89
C MET A 35 3.76 13.26 19.51
N GLU A 36 4.90 12.60 19.59
CA GLU A 36 4.96 11.15 19.47
C GLU A 36 4.04 10.49 20.50
N CYS A 37 3.28 9.47 20.07
CA CYS A 37 2.46 8.71 20.99
C CYS A 37 3.35 7.79 21.84
N ALA A 38 3.50 8.12 23.12
CA ALA A 38 4.27 7.32 24.09
C ALA A 38 3.72 5.89 24.29
N GLY A 39 2.44 5.65 23.99
CA GLY A 39 1.84 4.32 24.09
C GLY A 39 2.30 3.33 23.01
N CYS A 40 2.91 3.82 21.93
CA CYS A 40 3.36 2.98 20.81
C CYS A 40 4.71 3.41 20.23
N ASP A 41 5.46 4.25 20.95
CA ASP A 41 6.74 4.83 20.52
C ASP A 41 6.68 5.34 19.06
N GLY A 42 5.64 6.10 18.74
CA GLY A 42 5.49 6.70 17.41
C GLY A 42 4.99 5.76 16.31
N GLY A 43 4.93 4.45 16.55
CA GLY A 43 4.68 3.44 15.53
C GLY A 43 3.22 3.27 15.12
N GLY A 44 2.27 3.78 15.93
CA GLY A 44 0.84 3.59 15.73
C GLY A 44 0.35 2.15 15.98
N LEU A 45 1.24 1.24 16.39
CA LEU A 45 0.95 -0.18 16.53
C LEU A 45 1.43 -0.71 17.88
N VAL A 46 0.69 -1.67 18.41
CA VAL A 46 1.02 -2.39 19.63
C VAL A 46 0.87 -3.89 19.40
N ASP A 47 1.49 -4.69 20.26
CA ASP A 47 1.28 -6.14 20.26
C ASP A 47 -0.21 -6.46 20.42
N ARG A 48 -0.73 -7.39 19.62
CA ARG A 48 -2.15 -7.71 19.63
C ARG A 48 -2.61 -8.41 20.92
N ALA A 49 -1.74 -9.22 21.52
CA ALA A 49 -2.06 -10.04 22.67
C ALA A 49 -1.82 -9.29 24.00
N SER A 50 -0.67 -8.64 24.16
CA SER A 50 -0.33 -7.90 25.38
C SER A 50 -0.80 -6.44 25.36
N GLY A 51 -0.99 -5.86 24.18
CA GLY A 51 -1.26 -4.42 24.05
C GLY A 51 -0.05 -3.54 24.34
N GLU A 52 1.12 -4.13 24.55
CA GLU A 52 2.36 -3.41 24.83
C GLU A 52 2.98 -2.83 23.57
N LYS A 53 3.82 -1.81 23.78
CA LYS A 53 4.63 -1.23 22.72
C LYS A 53 5.59 -2.26 22.13
N ILE A 54 5.80 -2.14 20.82
CA ILE A 54 6.71 -3.00 20.07
C ILE A 54 8.12 -2.41 20.23
N GLU A 55 9.13 -3.28 20.36
CA GLU A 55 10.51 -2.84 20.42
C GLU A 55 10.90 -2.12 19.11
N ALA A 56 11.73 -1.08 19.20
CA ALA A 56 12.00 -0.17 18.08
C ALA A 56 12.60 -0.88 16.84
N GLN A 57 13.52 -1.82 17.03
CA GLN A 57 14.14 -2.58 15.93
C GLN A 57 13.12 -3.50 15.25
N GLU A 58 12.27 -4.15 16.04
CA GLU A 58 11.17 -4.97 15.52
C GLU A 58 10.13 -4.12 14.77
N LEU A 59 9.80 -2.94 15.32
CA LEU A 59 8.86 -2.00 14.72
C LEU A 59 9.34 -1.50 13.35
N ILE A 60 10.64 -1.21 13.19
CA ILE A 60 11.22 -0.80 11.90
C ILE A 60 10.99 -1.88 10.83
N LEU A 61 11.27 -3.15 11.14
CA LEU A 61 11.06 -4.26 10.22
C LEU A 61 9.58 -4.40 9.85
N LEU A 62 8.70 -4.29 10.84
CA LEU A 62 7.25 -4.38 10.66
C LEU A 62 6.72 -3.25 9.76
N LEU A 63 7.13 -2.00 10.01
CA LEU A 63 6.74 -0.84 9.21
C LEU A 63 7.28 -0.95 7.78
N ARG A 64 8.52 -1.41 7.60
CA ARG A 64 9.10 -1.62 6.26
C ARG A 64 8.28 -2.63 5.45
N MET A 65 7.89 -3.75 6.06
CA MET A 65 7.07 -4.76 5.41
C MET A 65 5.67 -4.22 5.04
N ARG A 66 5.03 -3.49 5.95
CA ARG A 66 3.71 -2.86 5.70
C ARG A 66 3.77 -1.82 4.58
N LEU A 67 4.79 -0.96 4.60
CA LEU A 67 5.00 0.05 3.55
C LEU A 67 5.20 -0.60 2.19
N ASN A 68 6.03 -1.65 2.10
CA ASN A 68 6.23 -2.40 0.86
C ASN A 68 4.92 -2.98 0.32
N ARG A 69 4.10 -3.58 1.20
CA ARG A 69 2.79 -4.11 0.83
C ARG A 69 1.83 -3.01 0.35
N ALA A 70 1.79 -1.88 1.03
CA ALA A 70 0.97 -0.73 0.63
C ALA A 70 1.40 -0.21 -0.75
N MET A 71 2.70 -0.04 -0.99
CA MET A 71 3.23 0.37 -2.29
C MET A 71 2.90 -0.62 -3.41
N GLN A 72 2.93 -1.92 -3.13
CA GLN A 72 2.51 -2.93 -4.11
C GLN A 72 1.03 -2.78 -4.49
N ILE A 73 0.15 -2.56 -3.49
CA ILE A 73 -1.27 -2.34 -3.72
C ILE A 73 -1.49 -1.07 -4.55
N VAL A 74 -0.81 0.03 -4.22
CA VAL A 74 -0.89 1.30 -4.98
C VAL A 74 -0.48 1.08 -6.44
N ARG A 75 0.64 0.40 -6.69
CA ARG A 75 1.09 0.10 -8.06
C ARG A 75 0.08 -0.73 -8.85
N LEU A 76 -0.51 -1.74 -8.21
CA LEU A 76 -1.56 -2.55 -8.84
C LEU A 76 -2.80 -1.71 -9.16
N TYR A 77 -3.17 -0.80 -8.26
CA TYR A 77 -4.28 0.12 -8.49
C TYR A 77 -4.01 1.06 -9.67
N GLU A 78 -2.83 1.67 -9.73
CA GLU A 78 -2.41 2.53 -10.85
C GLU A 78 -2.41 1.80 -12.19
N GLN A 79 -2.00 0.53 -12.23
CA GLN A 79 -2.01 -0.30 -13.45
C GLN A 79 -3.41 -0.73 -13.88
N THR A 80 -4.35 -0.86 -12.93
CA THR A 80 -5.72 -1.34 -13.18
C THR A 80 -6.74 -0.22 -13.29
N GLN A 81 -6.36 1.03 -13.04
CA GLN A 81 -7.22 2.18 -13.31
C GLN A 81 -7.57 2.18 -14.81
N PRO A 82 -8.86 2.00 -15.16
CA PRO A 82 -9.27 2.11 -16.54
C PRO A 82 -8.93 3.53 -16.98
N ALA A 83 -8.25 3.64 -18.12
CA ALA A 83 -8.01 4.94 -18.72
C ALA A 83 -9.38 5.63 -18.89
N GLY A 84 -9.53 6.84 -18.35
CA GLY A 84 -10.82 7.54 -18.34
C GLY A 84 -11.39 7.68 -19.75
N PRO A 85 -12.66 8.10 -19.93
CA PRO A 85 -13.32 8.14 -21.24
C PRO A 85 -12.52 8.96 -22.28
N ALA A 86 -11.70 9.91 -21.85
CA ALA A 86 -10.73 10.65 -22.68
C ALA A 86 -9.72 9.75 -23.44
N ALA A 87 -9.34 8.61 -22.87
CA ALA A 87 -8.39 7.67 -23.47
C ALA A 87 -8.98 6.87 -24.64
N ASP A 88 -10.31 6.77 -24.73
CA ASP A 88 -10.98 6.21 -25.90
C ASP A 88 -10.97 7.16 -27.11
N TYR A 89 -10.80 8.48 -26.87
CA TYR A 89 -10.66 9.50 -27.92
C TYR A 89 -9.19 9.72 -28.34
N GLY A 90 -8.23 9.30 -27.50
CA GLY A 90 -6.79 9.45 -27.71
C GLY A 90 -6.18 8.30 -28.52
N GLY A 91 -6.51 8.22 -29.81
CA GLY A 91 -5.66 7.52 -30.78
C GLY A 91 -5.55 6.01 -30.63
N ARG A 92 -6.68 5.30 -30.66
CA ARG A 92 -6.67 3.99 -31.33
C ARG A 92 -6.87 4.24 -32.80
N ASP A 93 -5.80 4.58 -33.52
CA ASP A 93 -5.82 4.57 -34.97
C ASP A 93 -6.44 3.25 -35.41
N ASN A 94 -7.54 3.34 -36.15
CA ASN A 94 -8.35 2.24 -36.64
C ASN A 94 -7.56 1.46 -37.72
N LYS A 95 -6.35 0.97 -37.42
CA LYS A 95 -5.46 0.31 -38.37
C LYS A 95 -6.00 -1.01 -38.90
N HIS A 96 -7.10 -1.50 -38.33
CA HIS A 96 -7.71 -2.78 -38.72
C HIS A 96 -8.95 -2.70 -39.60
N HIS A 97 -9.46 -1.52 -39.98
CA HIS A 97 -10.61 -1.47 -40.90
C HIS A 97 -10.46 -0.39 -41.98
N ARG A 98 -10.51 -0.86 -43.24
CA ARG A 98 -10.70 -0.08 -44.47
C ARG A 98 -12.08 0.62 -44.44
N GLY A 99 -12.20 1.68 -43.66
CA GLY A 99 -13.43 2.48 -43.54
C GLY A 99 -13.12 3.96 -43.60
N GLY A 100 -12.23 4.37 -44.52
CA GLY A 100 -12.09 5.78 -44.87
C GLY A 100 -13.37 6.22 -45.58
N GLY A 101 -14.19 7.02 -44.91
CA GLY A 101 -15.39 7.59 -45.48
C GLY A 101 -15.03 8.45 -46.70
N ASN A 102 -15.39 7.98 -47.87
CA ASN A 102 -15.39 8.70 -49.13
C ASN A 102 -16.56 9.71 -49.12
N TRP A 103 -16.31 10.89 -48.53
CA TRP A 103 -17.18 12.04 -48.65
C TRP A 103 -16.82 12.80 -49.94
N THR A 104 -17.65 12.68 -50.96
CA THR A 104 -17.67 13.59 -52.11
C THR A 104 -18.91 14.45 -51.99
N GLY A 105 -18.76 15.67 -51.51
CA GLY A 105 -19.82 16.68 -51.55
C GLY A 105 -20.17 17.01 -52.99
N ASP A 106 -21.48 17.13 -53.24
CA ASP A 106 -22.09 17.62 -54.48
C ASP A 106 -21.78 19.11 -54.70
#